data_AF-A0A293LQV6-F1
#
_entry.id   AF-A0A293LQV6-F1
#
_cell.length_a   1.000
_cell.length_b   1.000
_cell.length_c   1.000
_cell.angle_alpha   90.00
_cell.angle_beta   90.00
_cell.angle_gamma   90.00
#
_symmetry.space_group_name_H-M   'P 1'
#
loop_
_entity.id
_entity.type
_entity.pdbx_description
1 polymer ?
#
loop_
_entity_poly.entity_id
_entity_poly.type
_entity_poly.pdbx_seq_one_letter_code
_entity_poly.pdbx_strand_id
1 'polypeptide(L)'
;MTAVKQILKAAPSDQQKLRLQVFHFMLSVLRNPDVSPRVASQLLGILHTQMPSIAVSELARVVHGLLKDVKTGGNSEGRWLEAIPQLLSRVGSCSWVEGPNGETLSGPQWKQLVVQELCSCTWTPAWALPLARLFSELQVDARELAYAVEKLVQVLPQMELSDIAPFLYQLLLLSNEECMVTVLDAAIRFLNGLQDDRSSEMKQAEGTIILHVVFATRQNLDIGRRLVHLLKERPASFVLSKFKTDPLAQQMLQVLKGAMNTHFEERGHVQRSHWVRSLLSKQHTVEQCVLDVADCCQSPGGWEEVVQGLVRFGFLLLDCNGLSMSELGARLIVRVFNPVSCHTILDQLVQRLLAPSSATNTYKFVSGPKQVSNWSIHPGAPTRVQADRPVGILGKAPICACHSHP
;
A
#
# COMPACT_ATOMS: atom_id res chain seq x y z
N MET A 1 3.94 -9.70 38.68
CA MET A 1 2.51 -9.57 38.34
C MET A 1 1.57 -9.96 39.49
N THR A 2 1.73 -11.14 40.10
CA THR A 2 0.91 -11.56 41.26
C THR A 2 1.01 -10.59 42.43
N ALA A 3 2.22 -10.11 42.73
CA ALA A 3 2.47 -9.10 43.77
C ALA A 3 1.71 -7.78 43.51
N VAL A 4 1.74 -7.24 42.28
CA VAL A 4 1.02 -6.00 41.93
C VAL A 4 -0.49 -6.17 42.12
N LYS A 5 -1.05 -7.30 41.65
CA LYS A 5 -2.48 -7.60 41.85
C LYS A 5 -2.85 -7.77 43.33
N GLN A 6 -1.97 -8.37 44.13
CA GLN A 6 -2.18 -8.55 45.57
C GLN A 6 -2.10 -7.21 46.32
N ILE A 7 -1.13 -6.35 46.01
CA ILE A 7 -1.01 -5.00 46.59
C ILE A 7 -2.25 -4.17 46.27
N LEU A 8 -2.74 -4.21 45.02
CA LEU A 8 -3.93 -3.46 44.61
C LEU A 8 -5.23 -4.02 45.22
N LYS A 9 -5.31 -5.34 45.47
CA LYS A 9 -6.43 -5.96 46.19
C LYS A 9 -6.41 -5.66 47.70
N ALA A 10 -5.22 -5.54 48.28
CA ALA A 10 -5.03 -5.24 49.70
C ALA A 10 -5.18 -3.75 50.03
N ALA A 11 -5.02 -2.87 49.04
CA ALA A 11 -5.19 -1.42 49.21
C ALA A 11 -6.68 -1.03 49.21
N PRO A 12 -7.25 -0.57 50.34
CA PRO A 12 -8.64 -0.09 50.38
C PRO A 12 -8.83 1.13 49.46
N SER A 13 -10.09 1.41 49.08
CA SER A 13 -10.47 2.48 48.15
C SER A 13 -9.95 3.88 48.57
N ASP A 14 -9.73 4.10 49.86
CA ASP A 14 -9.23 5.35 50.44
C ASP A 14 -7.72 5.60 50.22
N GLN A 15 -6.92 4.59 49.85
CA GLN A 15 -5.49 4.77 49.61
C GLN A 15 -5.18 5.23 48.17
N GLN A 16 -5.78 6.35 47.78
CA GLN A 16 -5.67 6.90 46.42
C GLN A 16 -4.21 7.23 46.04
N LYS A 17 -3.42 7.71 47.00
CA LYS A 17 -1.97 7.99 46.82
C LYS A 17 -1.17 6.73 46.49
N LEU A 18 -1.43 5.61 47.19
CA LEU A 18 -0.73 4.35 46.92
C LEU A 18 -1.10 3.82 45.54
N ARG A 19 -2.39 3.86 45.16
CA ARG A 19 -2.85 3.44 43.83
C ARG A 19 -2.20 4.26 42.72
N LEU A 20 -2.09 5.57 42.88
CA LEU A 20 -1.40 6.45 41.94
C LEU A 20 0.11 6.14 41.84
N GLN A 21 0.78 5.86 42.96
CA GLN A 21 2.19 5.47 42.96
C GLN A 21 2.41 4.14 42.22
N VAL A 22 1.56 3.14 42.45
CA VAL A 22 1.61 1.87 41.72
C VAL A 22 1.31 2.10 40.23
N PHE A 23 0.40 3.01 39.89
CA PHE A 23 0.10 3.40 38.51
C PHE A 23 1.33 3.98 37.80
N HIS A 24 2.00 4.95 38.41
CA HIS A 24 3.25 5.52 37.89
C HIS A 24 4.36 4.48 37.80
N PHE A 25 4.48 3.58 38.77
CA PHE A 25 5.45 2.49 38.73
C PHE A 25 5.18 1.58 37.52
N MET A 26 3.94 1.16 37.28
CA MET A 26 3.59 0.34 36.13
C MET A 26 3.91 1.05 34.80
N LEU A 27 3.62 2.35 34.69
CA LEU A 27 4.01 3.15 33.52
C LEU A 27 5.53 3.23 33.36
N SER A 28 6.30 3.37 34.45
CA SER A 28 7.76 3.38 34.41
C SER A 28 8.35 2.04 33.95
N VAL A 29 7.72 0.93 34.32
CA VAL A 29 8.10 -0.41 33.84
C VAL A 29 7.79 -0.55 32.35
N LEU A 30 6.65 -0.05 31.88
CA LEU A 30 6.30 -0.05 30.45
C LEU A 30 7.22 0.83 29.59
N ARG A 31 7.97 1.76 30.19
CA ARG A 31 9.01 2.53 29.51
C ARG A 31 10.32 1.77 29.34
N ASN A 32 10.50 0.62 30.01
CA ASN A 32 11.70 -0.17 29.86
C ASN A 32 11.57 -1.07 28.61
N PRO A 33 12.51 -1.00 27.65
CA PRO A 33 12.43 -1.76 26.40
C PRO A 33 12.56 -3.28 26.63
N ASP A 34 13.34 -3.68 27.65
CA ASP A 34 13.66 -5.06 27.99
C ASP A 34 12.47 -5.87 28.53
N VAL A 35 11.33 -5.21 28.78
CA VAL A 35 10.13 -5.87 29.26
C VAL A 35 9.54 -6.75 28.16
N SER A 36 9.32 -8.03 28.45
CA SER A 36 8.68 -8.91 27.45
C SER A 36 7.27 -8.41 27.06
N PRO A 37 6.85 -8.58 25.79
CA PRO A 37 5.54 -8.12 25.32
C PRO A 37 4.38 -8.73 26.13
N ARG A 38 4.52 -9.99 26.56
CA ARG A 38 3.53 -10.66 27.43
C ARG A 38 3.34 -9.95 28.77
N VAL A 39 4.43 -9.49 29.38
CA VAL A 39 4.37 -8.74 30.65
C VAL A 39 3.79 -7.35 30.41
N ALA A 40 4.14 -6.69 29.31
CA ALA A 40 3.60 -5.39 28.94
C ALA A 40 2.07 -5.43 28.76
N SER A 41 1.53 -6.40 27.99
CA SER A 41 0.08 -6.56 27.81
C SER A 41 -0.65 -6.86 29.13
N GLN A 42 -0.04 -7.66 30.02
CA GLN A 42 -0.62 -7.91 31.33
C GLN A 42 -0.61 -6.65 32.22
N LEU A 43 0.44 -5.83 32.16
CA LEU A 43 0.52 -4.55 32.89
C LEU A 43 -0.52 -3.55 32.35
N LEU A 44 -0.67 -3.43 31.03
CA LEU A 44 -1.70 -2.60 30.39
C LEU A 44 -3.12 -3.03 30.83
N GLY A 45 -3.39 -4.34 30.88
CA GLY A 45 -4.66 -4.84 31.40
C GLY A 45 -4.92 -4.49 32.87
N ILE A 46 -3.88 -4.56 33.72
CA ILE A 46 -4.00 -4.13 35.12
C ILE A 46 -4.22 -2.61 35.21
N LEU A 47 -3.46 -1.82 34.44
CA LEU A 47 -3.60 -0.37 34.36
C LEU A 47 -5.05 0.01 34.02
N HIS A 48 -5.61 -0.58 32.97
CA HIS A 48 -7.00 -0.35 32.57
C HIS A 48 -8.00 -0.61 33.70
N THR A 49 -7.82 -1.74 34.40
CA THR A 49 -8.69 -2.13 35.52
C THR A 49 -8.58 -1.18 36.72
N GLN A 50 -7.43 -0.52 36.90
CA GLN A 50 -7.19 0.41 38.01
C GLN A 50 -7.63 1.85 37.72
N MET A 51 -7.67 2.26 36.45
CA MET A 51 -8.10 3.60 36.04
C MET A 51 -9.40 4.05 36.74
N PRO A 52 -10.48 3.22 36.82
CA PRO A 52 -11.69 3.42 37.64
C PRO A 52 -11.51 4.03 39.02
N SER A 53 -10.45 3.64 39.72
CA SER A 53 -10.23 4.01 41.12
C SER A 53 -9.37 5.26 41.33
N ILE A 54 -8.83 5.84 40.25
CA ILE A 54 -7.99 7.03 40.31
C ILE A 54 -8.83 8.26 39.96
N ALA A 55 -8.61 9.36 40.67
CA ALA A 55 -9.27 10.64 40.40
C ALA A 55 -8.96 11.13 38.97
N VAL A 56 -9.96 11.74 38.34
CA VAL A 56 -9.86 12.22 36.95
C VAL A 56 -8.77 13.28 36.80
N SER A 57 -8.62 14.18 37.79
CA SER A 57 -7.57 15.21 37.79
C SER A 57 -6.15 14.62 37.83
N GLU A 58 -5.95 13.52 38.55
CA GLU A 58 -4.68 12.79 38.57
C GLU A 58 -4.41 12.13 37.21
N LEU A 59 -5.42 11.50 36.60
CA LEU A 59 -5.28 10.88 35.27
C LEU A 59 -4.99 11.93 34.18
N ALA A 60 -5.63 13.09 34.24
CA ALA A 60 -5.32 14.21 33.36
C ALA A 60 -3.86 14.65 33.52
N ARG A 61 -3.36 14.76 34.76
CA ARG A 61 -1.95 15.08 35.03
C ARG A 61 -0.99 14.00 34.51
N VAL A 62 -1.35 12.72 34.62
CA VAL A 62 -0.58 11.62 34.03
C VAL A 62 -0.47 11.80 32.52
N VAL A 63 -1.57 12.10 31.82
CA VAL A 63 -1.55 12.28 30.35
C VAL A 63 -0.65 13.43 29.94
N HIS A 64 -0.70 14.58 30.61
CA HIS A 64 0.22 15.69 30.30
C HIS A 64 1.70 15.31 30.56
N GLY A 65 1.98 14.56 31.63
CA GLY A 65 3.32 14.03 31.89
C GLY A 65 3.81 13.14 30.74
N LEU A 66 2.94 12.28 30.23
CA LEU A 66 3.21 11.42 29.08
C LEU A 66 3.44 12.22 27.78
N LEU A 67 2.67 13.28 27.52
CA LEU A 67 2.90 14.17 26.37
C LEU A 67 4.24 14.88 26.44
N LYS A 68 4.68 15.28 27.64
CA LYS A 68 6.01 15.87 27.84
C LYS A 68 7.12 14.89 27.46
N ASP A 69 6.93 13.60 27.71
CA ASP A 69 7.87 12.56 27.29
C ASP A 69 7.91 12.41 25.76
N VAL A 70 6.77 12.55 25.07
CA VAL A 70 6.73 12.61 23.59
C VAL A 70 7.51 13.82 23.07
N LYS A 71 7.31 15.01 23.67
CA LYS A 71 8.01 16.25 23.28
C LYS A 71 9.53 16.17 23.44
N THR A 72 9.98 15.50 24.50
CA THR A 72 11.41 15.38 24.83
C THR A 72 12.10 14.25 24.09
N GLY A 73 11.38 13.48 23.26
CA GLY A 73 11.92 12.36 22.51
C GLY A 73 12.25 11.16 23.41
N GLY A 74 11.40 10.88 24.40
CA GLY A 74 11.54 9.75 25.31
C GLY A 74 11.59 8.38 24.63
N ASN A 75 11.61 7.30 25.42
CA ASN A 75 11.86 5.96 24.88
C ASN A 75 10.83 5.53 23.81
N SER A 76 11.32 5.23 22.61
CA SER A 76 10.56 5.11 21.36
C SER A 76 9.83 3.79 21.18
N GLU A 77 10.10 2.77 21.99
CA GLU A 77 9.34 1.51 21.91
C GLU A 77 7.87 1.65 22.30
N GLY A 78 7.48 2.76 22.96
CA GLY A 78 6.11 3.25 22.93
C GLY A 78 5.02 2.35 23.52
N ARG A 79 5.33 1.24 24.20
CA ARG A 79 4.30 0.34 24.78
C ARG A 79 3.40 1.03 25.82
N TRP A 80 3.92 2.07 26.48
CA TRP A 80 3.12 2.91 27.37
C TRP A 80 2.15 3.82 26.61
N LEU A 81 2.35 4.09 25.30
CA LEU A 81 1.41 4.84 24.46
C LEU A 81 0.07 4.11 24.33
N GLU A 82 0.07 2.78 24.37
CA GLU A 82 -1.15 1.97 24.34
C GLU A 82 -2.08 2.24 25.53
N ALA A 83 -1.58 2.89 26.60
CA ALA A 83 -2.42 3.35 27.70
C ALA A 83 -3.14 4.69 27.41
N ILE A 84 -2.64 5.52 26.49
CA ILE A 84 -3.18 6.86 26.17
C ILE A 84 -4.64 6.80 25.71
N PRO A 85 -5.07 5.94 24.76
CA PRO A 85 -6.46 5.94 24.29
C PRO A 85 -7.47 5.73 25.41
N GLN A 86 -7.17 4.82 26.34
CA GLN A 86 -8.04 4.51 27.47
C GLN A 86 -8.05 5.65 28.51
N LEU A 87 -6.89 6.28 28.76
CA LEU A 87 -6.79 7.47 29.59
C LEU A 87 -7.62 8.63 29.00
N LEU A 88 -7.48 8.89 27.71
CA LEU A 88 -8.21 9.94 27.00
C LEU A 88 -9.71 9.67 26.92
N SER A 89 -10.12 8.42 26.69
CA SER A 89 -11.54 8.04 26.70
C SER A 89 -12.17 8.30 28.07
N ARG A 90 -11.47 7.92 29.15
CA ARG A 90 -11.95 8.10 30.51
C ARG A 90 -12.06 9.56 30.91
N VAL A 91 -10.98 10.32 30.76
CA VAL A 91 -10.97 11.76 31.10
C VAL A 91 -11.92 12.54 30.19
N GLY A 92 -11.99 12.16 28.90
CA GLY A 92 -12.88 12.76 27.92
C GLY A 92 -14.37 12.53 28.20
N SER A 93 -14.72 11.49 28.94
CA SER A 93 -16.12 11.22 29.34
C SER A 93 -16.60 12.05 30.54
N CYS A 94 -15.71 12.80 31.19
CA CYS A 94 -16.04 13.60 32.38
C CYS A 94 -16.67 14.95 32.00
N SER A 95 -17.58 15.41 32.85
CA SER A 95 -18.25 16.71 32.67
C SER A 95 -17.29 17.89 32.80
N TRP A 96 -16.35 17.80 33.75
CA TRP A 96 -15.39 18.86 34.04
C TRP A 96 -14.01 18.27 34.35
N VAL A 97 -12.98 18.92 33.83
CA VAL A 97 -11.56 18.58 34.01
C VAL A 97 -10.77 19.86 34.22
N GLU A 98 -9.81 19.84 35.14
CA GLU A 98 -8.85 20.94 35.28
C GLU A 98 -7.87 20.91 34.10
N GLY A 99 -7.84 22.01 33.36
CA GLY A 99 -6.92 22.25 32.26
C GLY A 99 -5.51 22.54 32.75
N PRO A 100 -4.53 22.54 31.83
CA PRO A 100 -3.12 22.73 32.16
C PRO A 100 -2.81 24.06 32.85
N ASN A 101 -3.64 25.09 32.62
CA ASN A 101 -3.49 26.43 33.22
C ASN A 101 -4.42 26.67 34.43
N GLY A 102 -5.06 25.63 34.96
CA GLY A 102 -6.04 25.75 36.06
C GLY A 102 -7.45 26.17 35.64
N GLU A 103 -7.71 26.23 34.33
CA GLU A 103 -9.03 26.50 33.76
C GLU A 103 -9.95 25.26 33.83
N THR A 104 -11.26 25.46 33.98
CA THR A 104 -12.23 24.35 33.97
C THR A 104 -12.71 24.08 32.55
N LEU A 105 -12.37 22.91 32.01
CA LEU A 105 -12.73 22.47 30.66
C LEU A 105 -13.73 21.32 30.72
N SER A 106 -14.54 21.17 29.68
CA SER A 106 -15.28 19.92 29.48
C SER A 106 -14.33 18.79 29.06
N GLY A 107 -14.67 17.54 29.37
CA GLY A 107 -13.88 16.38 28.96
C GLY A 107 -13.57 16.34 27.44
N PRO A 108 -14.55 16.59 26.55
CA PRO A 108 -14.30 16.65 25.11
C PRO A 108 -13.34 17.76 24.70
N GLN A 109 -13.48 18.97 25.25
CA GLN A 109 -12.57 20.09 24.98
C GLN A 109 -11.14 19.78 25.46
N TRP A 110 -11.03 19.16 26.64
CA TRP A 110 -9.75 18.73 27.18
C TRP A 110 -9.08 17.68 26.28
N LYS A 111 -9.84 16.68 25.80
CA LYS A 111 -9.34 15.67 24.86
C LYS A 111 -8.83 16.33 23.58
N GLN A 112 -9.56 17.31 23.06
CA GLN A 112 -9.20 18.05 21.87
C GLN A 112 -7.85 18.78 22.05
N LEU A 113 -7.66 19.48 23.16
CA LEU A 113 -6.40 20.15 23.48
C LEU A 113 -5.23 19.17 23.56
N VAL A 114 -5.43 17.99 24.16
CA VAL A 114 -4.38 16.96 24.21
C VAL A 114 -4.01 16.45 22.83
N VAL A 115 -4.98 16.21 21.95
CA VAL A 115 -4.72 15.79 20.57
C VAL A 115 -3.95 16.89 19.82
N GLN A 116 -4.35 18.15 19.95
CA GLN A 116 -3.64 19.28 19.35
C GLN A 116 -2.22 19.41 19.88
N GLU A 117 -2.01 19.23 21.19
CA GLU A 117 -0.70 19.23 21.81
C GLU A 117 0.17 18.08 21.28
N LEU A 118 -0.38 16.87 21.15
CA LEU A 118 0.30 15.72 20.55
C LEU A 118 0.73 16.02 19.11
N CYS A 119 -0.17 16.61 18.32
CA CYS A 119 0.07 17.04 16.95
C CYS A 119 1.02 18.25 16.84
N SER A 120 1.35 18.95 17.94
CA SER A 120 2.39 19.99 17.98
C SER A 120 3.80 19.43 18.24
N CYS A 121 3.92 18.21 18.77
CA CYS A 121 5.21 17.61 19.17
C CYS A 121 6.07 17.20 17.96
N THR A 122 7.38 17.37 17.95
CA THR A 122 8.21 16.82 16.86
C THR A 122 8.21 15.29 16.88
N TRP A 123 7.87 14.65 15.77
CA TRP A 123 7.82 13.18 15.67
C TRP A 123 9.04 12.65 14.94
N THR A 124 9.69 11.64 15.53
CA THR A 124 10.82 10.93 14.90
C THR A 124 10.31 9.66 14.20
N PRO A 125 11.09 9.06 13.27
CA PRO A 125 10.73 7.80 12.59
C PRO A 125 10.28 6.69 13.53
N ALA A 126 10.94 6.57 14.69
CA ALA A 126 10.63 5.54 15.68
C ALA A 126 9.23 5.70 16.29
N TRP A 127 8.68 6.91 16.32
CA TRP A 127 7.32 7.19 16.81
C TRP A 127 6.24 7.04 15.73
N ALA A 128 6.60 6.99 14.44
CA ALA A 128 5.63 7.08 13.35
C ALA A 128 4.58 5.95 13.40
N LEU A 129 5.03 4.69 13.50
CA LEU A 129 4.13 3.53 13.55
C LEU A 129 3.32 3.45 14.86
N PRO A 130 3.92 3.63 16.06
CA PRO A 130 3.15 3.70 17.31
C PRO A 130 2.10 4.81 17.32
N LEU A 131 2.43 6.00 16.81
CA LEU A 131 1.47 7.11 16.72
C LEU A 131 0.36 6.82 15.73
N ALA A 132 0.64 6.24 14.56
CA ALA A 132 -0.39 5.85 13.60
C ALA A 132 -1.39 4.85 14.22
N ARG A 133 -0.90 3.89 15.03
CA ARG A 133 -1.78 2.97 15.78
C ARG A 133 -2.58 3.69 16.85
N LEU A 134 -1.94 4.59 17.61
CA LEU A 134 -2.61 5.42 18.60
C LEU A 134 -3.79 6.18 17.97
N PHE A 135 -3.58 6.88 16.85
CA PHE A 135 -4.64 7.61 16.16
C PHE A 135 -5.78 6.71 15.65
N SER A 136 -5.51 5.44 15.36
CA SER A 136 -6.57 4.48 14.99
C SER A 136 -7.49 4.10 16.15
N GLU A 137 -6.98 4.18 17.38
CA GLU A 137 -7.74 3.90 18.61
C GLU A 137 -8.38 5.16 19.19
N LEU A 138 -7.80 6.33 18.91
CA LEU A 138 -8.37 7.61 19.27
C LEU A 138 -9.53 7.93 18.33
N GLN A 139 -10.74 8.03 18.88
CA GLN A 139 -11.86 8.63 18.14
C GLN A 139 -11.59 10.13 17.96
N VAL A 140 -10.88 10.49 16.90
CA VAL A 140 -10.54 11.88 16.53
C VAL A 140 -11.46 12.35 15.41
N ASP A 141 -11.71 13.66 15.31
CA ASP A 141 -12.44 14.20 14.17
C ASP A 141 -11.62 14.09 12.87
N ALA A 142 -12.33 14.21 11.76
CA ALA A 142 -11.76 13.95 10.45
C ALA A 142 -10.61 14.92 10.09
N ARG A 143 -10.70 16.19 10.51
CA ARG A 143 -9.72 17.24 10.18
C ARG A 143 -8.47 17.11 11.03
N GLU A 144 -8.65 16.83 12.32
CA GLU A 144 -7.56 16.53 13.24
C GLU A 144 -6.81 15.27 12.80
N LEU A 145 -7.53 14.25 12.33
CA LEU A 145 -6.92 13.06 11.75
C LEU A 145 -6.14 13.41 10.47
N ALA A 146 -6.69 14.24 9.58
CA ALA A 146 -5.99 14.65 8.37
C ALA A 146 -4.69 15.40 8.67
N TYR A 147 -4.72 16.31 9.65
CA TYR A 147 -3.53 17.02 10.12
C TYR A 147 -2.47 16.06 10.69
N ALA A 148 -2.90 15.09 11.51
CA ALA A 148 -2.00 14.07 12.05
C ALA A 148 -1.38 13.21 10.94
N VAL A 149 -2.19 12.78 9.95
CA VAL A 149 -1.72 11.97 8.82
C VAL A 149 -0.73 12.73 7.94
N GLU A 150 -0.98 14.01 7.64
CA GLU A 150 -0.03 14.84 6.89
C GLU A 150 1.34 14.89 7.57
N LYS A 151 1.34 15.04 8.88
CA LYS A 151 2.57 15.08 9.66
C LYS A 151 3.25 13.71 9.76
N LEU A 152 2.49 12.62 9.87
CA LEU A 152 3.02 11.25 9.81
C LEU A 152 3.70 10.99 8.44
N VAL A 153 3.10 11.46 7.35
CA VAL A 153 3.66 11.36 6.00
C VAL A 153 4.98 12.14 5.86
N GLN A 154 5.15 13.28 6.55
CA GLN A 154 6.40 14.04 6.53
C GLN A 154 7.60 13.29 7.13
N VAL A 155 7.35 12.31 8.00
CA VAL A 155 8.39 11.48 8.62
C VAL A 155 8.85 10.36 7.67
N LEU A 156 8.02 9.97 6.70
CA LEU A 156 8.25 8.88 5.75
C LEU A 156 9.66 8.88 5.10
N PRO A 157 10.22 10.01 4.62
CA PRO A 157 11.53 10.03 3.97
C PRO A 157 12.71 9.68 4.89
N GLN A 158 12.51 9.73 6.21
CA GLN A 158 13.54 9.47 7.22
C GLN A 158 13.46 8.05 7.79
N MET A 159 12.50 7.25 7.34
CA MET A 159 12.29 5.89 7.82
C MET A 159 13.18 4.88 7.09
N GLU A 160 13.49 3.76 7.76
CA GLU A 160 14.15 2.63 7.12
C GLU A 160 13.21 1.92 6.15
N LEU A 161 13.78 1.37 5.06
CA LEU A 161 13.00 0.71 4.00
C LEU A 161 12.11 -0.43 4.52
N SER A 162 12.57 -1.16 5.55
CA SER A 162 11.81 -2.25 6.19
C SER A 162 10.54 -1.77 6.91
N ASP A 163 10.55 -0.54 7.42
CA ASP A 163 9.47 0.01 8.24
C ASP A 163 8.43 0.76 7.41
N ILE A 164 8.78 1.18 6.20
CA ILE A 164 7.91 1.98 5.33
C ILE A 164 6.69 1.20 4.88
N ALA A 165 6.86 -0.06 4.48
CA ALA A 165 5.75 -0.88 4.02
C ALA A 165 4.66 -1.11 5.09
N PRO A 166 4.97 -1.56 6.33
CA PRO A 166 3.96 -1.69 7.37
C PRO A 166 3.39 -0.33 7.82
N PHE A 167 4.18 0.74 7.77
CA PHE A 167 3.71 2.08 8.11
C PHE A 167 2.69 2.62 7.10
N LEU A 168 2.99 2.57 5.81
CA LEU A 168 2.04 2.96 4.75
C LEU A 168 0.76 2.14 4.81
N TYR A 169 0.88 0.84 5.09
CA TYR A 169 -0.29 -0.02 5.28
C TYR A 169 -1.16 0.46 6.44
N GLN A 170 -0.56 0.76 7.59
CA GLN A 170 -1.29 1.30 8.75
C GLN A 170 -1.97 2.64 8.43
N LEU A 171 -1.31 3.54 7.70
CA LEU A 171 -1.91 4.82 7.28
C LEU A 171 -3.09 4.62 6.32
N LEU A 172 -3.00 3.66 5.40
CA LEU A 172 -4.11 3.34 4.50
C LEU A 172 -5.34 2.83 5.26
N LEU A 173 -5.14 1.97 6.26
CA LEU A 173 -6.23 1.50 7.12
C LEU A 173 -6.82 2.61 7.99
N LEU A 174 -5.98 3.54 8.46
CA LEU A 174 -6.38 4.68 9.27
C LEU A 174 -7.12 5.75 8.45
N SER A 175 -6.83 5.84 7.15
CA SER A 175 -7.28 6.96 6.32
C SER A 175 -8.80 7.05 6.18
N ASN A 176 -9.30 8.29 6.24
CA ASN A 176 -10.68 8.67 5.94
C ASN A 176 -10.73 9.46 4.61
N GLU A 177 -11.91 9.92 4.20
CA GLU A 177 -12.09 10.68 2.97
C GLU A 177 -11.19 11.93 2.86
N GLU A 178 -10.93 12.61 3.97
CA GLU A 178 -10.17 13.88 4.01
C GLU A 178 -8.66 13.68 3.81
N CYS A 179 -8.10 12.55 4.26
CA CYS A 179 -6.66 12.30 4.21
C CYS A 179 -6.21 11.16 3.30
N MET A 180 -7.14 10.37 2.78
CA MET A 180 -6.84 9.23 1.89
C MET A 180 -6.01 9.64 0.66
N VAL A 181 -6.27 10.82 0.10
CA VAL A 181 -5.48 11.36 -1.01
C VAL A 181 -4.03 11.57 -0.62
N THR A 182 -3.81 12.17 0.56
CA THR A 182 -2.48 12.45 1.08
C THR A 182 -1.69 11.15 1.27
N VAL A 183 -2.31 10.11 1.82
CA VAL A 183 -1.66 8.80 2.02
C VAL A 183 -1.34 8.12 0.68
N LEU A 184 -2.30 8.09 -0.25
CA LEU A 184 -2.10 7.48 -1.57
C LEU A 184 -1.03 8.21 -2.38
N ASP A 185 -1.05 9.54 -2.38
CA ASP A 185 -0.05 10.37 -3.06
C ASP A 185 1.33 10.21 -2.43
N ALA A 186 1.43 10.08 -1.10
CA ALA A 186 2.68 9.76 -0.42
C ALA A 186 3.23 8.39 -0.86
N ALA A 187 2.38 7.36 -0.92
CA ALA A 187 2.77 6.03 -1.39
C ALA A 187 3.26 6.08 -2.84
N ILE A 188 2.53 6.77 -3.72
CA ILE A 188 2.91 6.91 -5.15
C ILE A 188 4.24 7.66 -5.28
N ARG A 189 4.42 8.78 -4.58
CA ARG A 189 5.68 9.56 -4.61
C ARG A 189 6.86 8.74 -4.12
N PHE A 190 6.69 8.00 -3.03
CA PHE A 190 7.73 7.14 -2.50
C PHE A 190 8.16 6.08 -3.51
N LEU A 191 7.18 5.38 -4.09
CA LEU A 191 7.44 4.35 -5.10
C LEU A 191 8.06 4.91 -6.38
N ASN A 192 7.67 6.11 -6.81
CA ASN A 192 8.32 6.80 -7.92
C ASN A 192 9.77 7.17 -7.59
N GLY A 193 10.06 7.59 -6.35
CA GLY A 193 11.42 7.91 -5.90
C GLY A 193 12.35 6.69 -5.86
N LEU A 194 11.80 5.49 -5.67
CA LEU A 194 12.57 4.24 -5.74
C LEU A 194 13.01 3.87 -7.17
N GLN A 195 12.46 4.49 -8.21
CA GLN A 195 12.75 4.09 -9.60
C GLN A 195 14.19 4.40 -10.05
N ASP A 196 14.82 5.40 -9.43
CA ASP A 196 16.19 5.80 -9.76
C ASP A 196 17.25 4.80 -9.25
N ASP A 197 16.89 3.90 -8.32
CA ASP A 197 17.79 2.92 -7.71
C ASP A 197 17.27 1.47 -7.90
N ARG A 198 18.08 0.64 -8.55
CA ARG A 198 17.70 -0.70 -9.03
C ARG A 198 18.16 -1.84 -8.12
N SER A 199 18.52 -1.55 -6.86
CA SER A 199 18.91 -2.55 -5.87
C SER A 199 17.83 -3.62 -5.65
N SER A 200 18.24 -4.85 -5.30
CA SER A 200 17.30 -5.96 -5.03
C SER A 200 16.39 -5.67 -3.83
N GLU A 201 16.92 -4.99 -2.82
CA GLU A 201 16.21 -4.60 -1.60
C GLU A 201 15.08 -3.61 -1.90
N MET A 202 15.34 -2.60 -2.75
CA MET A 202 14.30 -1.65 -3.15
C MET A 202 13.20 -2.29 -3.99
N LYS A 203 13.54 -3.19 -4.92
CA LYS A 203 12.53 -3.95 -5.69
C LYS A 203 11.64 -4.78 -4.77
N GLN A 204 12.20 -5.37 -3.72
CA GLN A 204 11.43 -6.11 -2.73
C GLN A 204 10.52 -5.18 -1.93
N ALA A 205 11.05 -4.05 -1.44
CA ALA A 205 10.28 -3.05 -0.71
C ALA A 205 9.13 -2.48 -1.54
N GLU A 206 9.38 -2.11 -2.80
CA GLU A 206 8.38 -1.71 -3.79
C GLU A 206 7.30 -2.79 -3.92
N GLY A 207 7.73 -4.04 -4.08
CA GLY A 207 6.85 -5.19 -4.18
C GLY A 207 5.90 -5.32 -2.98
N THR A 208 6.42 -5.16 -1.77
CA THR A 208 5.66 -5.24 -0.52
C THR A 208 4.71 -4.06 -0.34
N ILE A 209 5.14 -2.83 -0.66
CA ILE A 209 4.28 -1.64 -0.56
C ILE A 209 3.08 -1.77 -1.50
N ILE A 210 3.30 -2.16 -2.75
CA ILE A 210 2.19 -2.34 -3.70
C ILE A 210 1.25 -3.44 -3.20
N LEU A 211 1.77 -4.54 -2.63
CA LEU A 211 0.93 -5.58 -2.06
C LEU A 211 0.04 -5.04 -0.92
N HIS A 212 0.58 -4.21 -0.03
CA HIS A 212 -0.20 -3.57 1.03
C HIS A 212 -1.26 -2.62 0.48
N VAL A 213 -0.95 -1.83 -0.56
CA VAL A 213 -1.94 -0.97 -1.23
C VAL A 213 -3.08 -1.83 -1.78
N VAL A 214 -2.76 -2.90 -2.50
CA VAL A 214 -3.78 -3.84 -3.03
C VAL A 214 -4.62 -4.43 -1.91
N PHE A 215 -4.00 -4.88 -0.82
CA PHE A 215 -4.73 -5.44 0.31
C PHE A 215 -5.66 -4.41 0.98
N ALA A 216 -5.23 -3.15 1.10
CA ALA A 216 -6.07 -2.07 1.59
C ALA A 216 -7.27 -1.81 0.66
N THR A 217 -7.08 -1.81 -0.66
CA THR A 217 -8.19 -1.65 -1.62
C THR A 217 -9.22 -2.79 -1.58
N ARG A 218 -8.80 -4.00 -1.17
CA ARG A 218 -9.71 -5.13 -0.98
C ARG A 218 -10.57 -4.99 0.27
N GLN A 219 -10.03 -4.32 1.30
CA GLN A 219 -10.77 -4.05 2.54
C GLN A 219 -11.69 -2.83 2.40
N ASN A 220 -11.27 -1.81 1.65
CA ASN A 220 -12.03 -0.60 1.43
C ASN A 220 -11.99 -0.20 -0.07
N LEU A 221 -13.14 -0.32 -0.74
CA LEU A 221 -13.29 -0.03 -2.17
C LEU A 221 -13.11 1.45 -2.50
N ASP A 222 -13.32 2.36 -1.55
CA ASP A 222 -13.14 3.80 -1.78
C ASP A 222 -11.66 4.18 -1.93
N ILE A 223 -10.77 3.48 -1.23
CA ILE A 223 -9.31 3.56 -1.46
C ILE A 223 -9.01 3.21 -2.91
N GLY A 224 -9.61 2.13 -3.41
CA GLY A 224 -9.46 1.70 -4.80
C GLY A 224 -9.97 2.76 -5.78
N ARG A 225 -11.18 3.28 -5.59
CA ARG A 225 -11.78 4.31 -6.46
C ARG A 225 -10.92 5.57 -6.47
N ARG A 226 -10.43 6.01 -5.32
CA ARG A 226 -9.60 7.21 -5.21
C ARG A 226 -8.24 7.00 -5.84
N LEU A 227 -7.64 5.82 -5.68
CA LEU A 227 -6.43 5.45 -6.38
C LEU A 227 -6.60 5.51 -7.90
N VAL A 228 -7.69 4.96 -8.44
CA VAL A 228 -8.01 5.05 -9.87
C VAL A 228 -8.09 6.51 -10.33
N HIS A 229 -8.73 7.38 -9.55
CA HIS A 229 -8.82 8.80 -9.85
C HIS A 229 -7.43 9.46 -9.90
N LEU A 230 -6.58 9.21 -8.90
CA LEU A 230 -5.22 9.76 -8.86
C LEU A 230 -4.36 9.26 -10.02
N LEU A 231 -4.50 7.98 -10.39
CA LEU A 231 -3.77 7.40 -11.52
C LEU A 231 -4.23 7.91 -12.88
N LYS A 232 -5.48 8.41 -13.02
CA LYS A 232 -5.93 9.10 -14.24
C LYS A 232 -5.24 10.44 -14.42
N GLU A 233 -5.04 11.18 -13.33
CA GLU A 233 -4.38 12.48 -13.35
C GLU A 233 -2.86 12.35 -13.49
N ARG A 234 -2.30 11.30 -12.88
CA ARG A 234 -0.86 11.01 -12.87
C ARG A 234 -0.66 9.51 -13.04
N PRO A 235 -0.52 9.01 -14.28
CA PRO A 235 -0.29 7.58 -14.51
C PRO A 235 1.07 7.19 -13.94
N ALA A 236 1.08 6.70 -12.71
CA ALA A 236 2.22 6.00 -12.13
C ALA A 236 2.28 4.62 -12.79
N SER A 237 3.35 4.39 -13.54
CA SER A 237 3.50 3.27 -14.48
C SER A 237 3.46 1.88 -13.84
N PHE A 238 3.70 1.75 -12.53
CA PHE A 238 3.88 0.45 -11.86
C PHE A 238 2.66 0.01 -11.03
N VAL A 239 1.83 0.94 -10.52
CA VAL A 239 0.71 0.64 -9.60
C VAL A 239 -0.32 -0.29 -10.26
N LEU A 240 -0.45 -0.19 -11.58
CA LEU A 240 -1.55 -0.77 -12.35
C LEU A 240 -1.39 -2.28 -12.58
N SER A 241 -0.26 -2.86 -12.18
CA SER A 241 0.10 -4.23 -12.51
C SER A 241 -0.30 -5.28 -11.47
N LYS A 242 -0.55 -4.91 -10.19
CA LYS A 242 -0.84 -5.86 -9.08
C LYS A 242 -2.31 -6.19 -8.83
N PHE A 243 -3.24 -5.70 -9.64
CA PHE A 243 -4.65 -5.87 -9.33
C PHE A 243 -5.24 -7.12 -9.98
N LYS A 244 -5.58 -8.07 -9.09
CA LYS A 244 -6.37 -9.27 -9.40
C LYS A 244 -7.79 -8.93 -9.82
N THR A 245 -8.47 -9.94 -10.36
CA THR A 245 -9.81 -10.09 -10.95
C THR A 245 -11.00 -9.41 -10.27
N ASP A 246 -10.88 -8.14 -9.90
CA ASP A 246 -11.95 -7.29 -9.37
C ASP A 246 -12.30 -6.20 -10.39
N PRO A 247 -13.51 -5.62 -10.33
CA PRO A 247 -13.92 -4.49 -11.19
C PRO A 247 -12.91 -3.34 -11.19
N LEU A 248 -12.20 -3.16 -10.07
CA LEU A 248 -11.15 -2.17 -9.92
C LEU A 248 -9.97 -2.42 -10.86
N ALA A 249 -9.51 -3.67 -11.00
CA ALA A 249 -8.41 -4.03 -11.88
C ALA A 249 -8.73 -3.70 -13.33
N GLN A 250 -9.95 -3.99 -13.78
CA GLN A 250 -10.37 -3.61 -15.13
C GLN A 250 -10.35 -2.10 -15.33
N GLN A 251 -10.84 -1.31 -14.36
CA GLN A 251 -10.79 0.15 -14.43
C GLN A 251 -9.35 0.65 -14.51
N MET A 252 -8.43 0.08 -13.72
CA MET A 252 -7.01 0.43 -13.77
C MET A 252 -6.35 0.06 -15.10
N LEU A 253 -6.65 -1.12 -15.65
CA LEU A 253 -6.17 -1.49 -16.98
C LEU A 253 -6.69 -0.54 -18.07
N GLN A 254 -7.91 -0.03 -17.94
CA GLN A 254 -8.42 1.02 -18.85
C GLN A 254 -7.71 2.37 -18.65
N VAL A 255 -7.39 2.75 -17.41
CA VAL A 255 -6.58 3.95 -17.14
C VAL A 255 -5.19 3.81 -17.77
N LEU A 256 -4.54 2.66 -17.59
CA LEU A 256 -3.24 2.39 -18.21
C LEU A 256 -3.34 2.46 -19.74
N LYS A 257 -4.34 1.81 -20.34
CA LYS A 257 -4.59 1.89 -21.78
C LYS A 257 -4.80 3.34 -22.25
N GLY A 258 -5.54 4.14 -21.50
CA GLY A 258 -5.73 5.57 -21.77
C GLY A 258 -4.41 6.34 -21.75
N ALA A 259 -3.59 6.15 -20.70
CA ALA A 259 -2.27 6.74 -20.61
C ALA A 259 -1.35 6.33 -21.77
N MET A 260 -1.45 5.08 -22.22
CA MET A 260 -0.69 4.59 -23.38
C MET A 260 -1.15 5.23 -24.69
N ASN A 261 -2.45 5.39 -24.91
CA ASN A 261 -2.98 6.13 -26.06
C ASN A 261 -2.44 7.56 -26.10
N THR A 262 -2.56 8.29 -24.98
CA THR A 262 -2.03 9.64 -24.86
C THR A 262 -0.52 9.66 -25.11
N HIS A 263 0.23 8.71 -24.54
CA HIS A 263 1.67 8.59 -24.78
C HIS A 263 2.02 8.38 -26.26
N PHE A 264 1.29 7.51 -26.98
CA PHE A 264 1.56 7.27 -28.40
C PHE A 264 1.14 8.44 -29.31
N GLU A 265 0.05 9.15 -28.97
CA GLU A 265 -0.35 10.38 -29.64
C GLU A 265 0.71 11.48 -29.44
N GLU A 266 1.11 11.73 -28.19
CA GLU A 266 2.14 12.70 -27.80
C GLU A 266 3.49 12.36 -28.41
N ARG A 267 3.88 11.08 -28.45
CA ARG A 267 5.12 10.62 -29.11
C ARG A 267 5.16 11.05 -30.58
N GLY A 268 4.02 11.01 -31.29
CA GLY A 268 3.91 11.54 -32.65
C GLY A 268 4.20 13.04 -32.75
N HIS A 269 3.79 13.82 -31.75
CA HIS A 269 4.03 15.27 -31.67
C HIS A 269 5.46 15.62 -31.22
N VAL A 270 5.97 14.93 -30.20
CA VAL A 270 7.36 15.06 -29.71
C VAL A 270 8.34 14.68 -30.82
N GLN A 271 8.04 13.65 -31.61
CA GLN A 271 8.85 13.30 -32.77
C GLN A 271 8.82 14.35 -33.90
N ARG A 272 7.93 15.34 -33.88
CA ARG A 272 7.91 16.39 -34.92
C ARG A 272 8.65 17.66 -34.51
N SER A 273 9.06 17.81 -33.25
CA SER A 273 9.71 19.02 -32.74
C SER A 273 11.03 18.74 -32.02
N HIS A 274 12.12 19.30 -32.56
CA HIS A 274 13.46 19.19 -31.98
C HIS A 274 13.58 19.88 -30.61
N TRP A 275 12.88 21.00 -30.42
CA TRP A 275 12.85 21.73 -29.15
C TRP A 275 12.19 20.89 -28.04
N VAL A 276 11.04 20.29 -28.32
CA VAL A 276 10.34 19.42 -27.35
C VAL A 276 11.14 18.16 -27.02
N ARG A 277 11.82 17.56 -28.01
CA ARG A 277 12.75 16.44 -27.76
C ARG A 277 13.89 16.82 -26.81
N SER A 278 14.47 18.02 -26.98
CA SER A 278 15.56 18.48 -26.13
C SER A 278 15.14 18.69 -24.67
N LEU A 279 13.91 19.15 -24.44
CA LEU A 279 13.33 19.33 -23.09
C LEU A 279 12.91 18.02 -22.42
N LEU A 280 12.41 17.03 -23.18
CA LEU A 280 11.85 15.79 -22.63
C LEU A 280 12.83 14.59 -22.60
N SER A 281 14.06 14.76 -23.08
CA SER A 281 15.06 13.68 -23.25
C SER A 281 15.46 12.88 -21.99
N LYS A 282 15.01 13.29 -20.80
CA LYS A 282 15.34 12.67 -19.50
C LYS A 282 14.19 11.95 -18.80
N GLN A 283 12.97 11.94 -19.35
CA GLN A 283 11.83 11.31 -18.67
C GLN A 283 11.61 9.85 -19.11
N HIS A 284 11.43 8.96 -18.14
CA HIS A 284 11.02 7.58 -18.41
C HIS A 284 9.62 7.58 -19.03
N THR A 285 9.45 6.91 -20.17
CA THR A 285 8.16 6.81 -20.85
C THR A 285 7.28 5.76 -20.18
N VAL A 286 5.96 5.92 -20.28
CA VAL A 286 4.99 4.92 -19.77
C VAL A 286 5.25 3.55 -20.42
N GLU A 287 5.63 3.54 -21.71
CA GLU A 287 6.07 2.32 -22.42
C GLU A 287 7.26 1.65 -21.74
N GLN A 288 8.32 2.41 -21.45
CA GLN A 288 9.54 1.87 -20.87
C GLN A 288 9.28 1.33 -19.47
N CYS A 289 8.57 2.06 -18.64
CA CYS A 289 8.26 1.60 -17.29
C CYS A 289 7.44 0.31 -17.26
N VAL A 290 6.44 0.16 -18.14
CA VAL A 290 5.63 -1.07 -18.20
C VAL A 290 6.50 -2.28 -18.61
N LEU A 291 7.48 -2.07 -19.48
CA LEU A 291 8.46 -3.09 -19.85
C LEU A 291 9.45 -3.40 -18.71
N ASP A 292 9.90 -2.38 -17.97
CA ASP A 292 10.80 -2.55 -16.83
C ASP A 292 10.14 -3.34 -15.70
N VAL A 293 8.82 -3.17 -15.49
CA VAL A 293 8.04 -3.98 -14.55
C VAL A 293 7.95 -5.44 -15.04
N ALA A 294 7.74 -5.65 -16.34
CA ALA A 294 7.73 -6.99 -16.91
C ALA A 294 9.09 -7.70 -16.76
N ASP A 295 10.20 -6.97 -16.84
CA ASP A 295 11.55 -7.50 -16.54
C ASP A 295 11.72 -7.88 -15.08
N CYS A 296 11.28 -7.03 -14.15
CA CYS A 296 11.35 -7.33 -12.72
C CYS A 296 10.60 -8.62 -12.36
N CYS A 297 9.53 -8.95 -13.10
CA CYS A 297 8.75 -10.17 -12.90
C CYS A 297 9.48 -11.47 -13.30
N GLN A 298 10.60 -11.39 -14.02
CA GLN A 298 11.43 -12.55 -14.35
C GLN A 298 12.33 -12.98 -13.17
N SER A 299 12.48 -12.13 -12.15
CA SER A 299 13.24 -12.42 -10.94
C SER A 299 12.44 -13.31 -9.97
N PRO A 300 13.06 -14.26 -9.26
CA PRO A 300 12.39 -15.00 -8.20
C PRO A 300 11.95 -14.03 -7.09
N GLY A 301 10.65 -13.98 -6.76
CA GLY A 301 10.19 -13.09 -5.67
C GLY A 301 8.71 -12.66 -5.64
N GLY A 302 7.74 -13.57 -5.68
CA GLY A 302 6.35 -13.24 -5.32
C GLY A 302 5.60 -12.28 -6.29
N TRP A 303 6.06 -12.15 -7.53
CA TRP A 303 5.46 -11.31 -8.58
C TRP A 303 4.31 -11.98 -9.35
N GLU A 304 3.83 -13.15 -8.92
CA GLU A 304 2.83 -13.94 -9.65
C GLU A 304 1.55 -13.15 -9.97
N GLU A 305 1.11 -12.32 -9.02
CA GLU A 305 -0.05 -11.45 -9.18
C GLU A 305 0.15 -10.37 -10.24
N VAL A 306 1.38 -9.83 -10.32
CA VAL A 306 1.75 -8.85 -11.35
C VAL A 306 1.74 -9.48 -12.72
N VAL A 307 2.31 -10.67 -12.82
CA VAL A 307 2.39 -11.41 -14.08
C VAL A 307 0.99 -11.65 -14.65
N GLN A 308 0.01 -12.03 -13.83
CA GLN A 308 -1.38 -12.20 -14.29
C GLN A 308 -2.00 -10.89 -14.78
N GLY A 309 -1.76 -9.77 -14.08
CA GLY A 309 -2.21 -8.44 -14.50
C GLY A 309 -1.61 -8.00 -15.83
N LEU A 310 -0.29 -8.19 -15.99
CA LEU A 310 0.44 -7.86 -17.22
C LEU A 310 0.01 -8.73 -18.41
N VAL A 311 -0.26 -10.03 -18.20
CA VAL A 311 -0.80 -10.90 -19.26
C VAL A 311 -2.14 -10.35 -19.75
N ARG A 312 -3.06 -10.02 -18.83
CA ARG A 312 -4.36 -9.43 -19.19
C ARG A 312 -4.19 -8.08 -19.90
N PHE A 313 -3.27 -7.25 -19.44
CA PHE A 313 -2.98 -5.97 -20.08
C PHE A 313 -2.41 -6.13 -21.49
N GLY A 314 -1.44 -7.03 -21.67
CA GLY A 314 -0.86 -7.32 -22.99
C GLY A 314 -1.92 -7.78 -23.99
N PHE A 315 -2.85 -8.62 -23.53
CA PHE A 315 -3.99 -9.04 -24.35
C PHE A 315 -4.99 -7.91 -24.61
N LEU A 316 -5.27 -7.04 -23.63
CA LEU A 316 -6.10 -5.85 -23.82
C LEU A 316 -5.49 -4.90 -24.88
N LEU A 317 -4.17 -4.75 -24.90
CA LEU A 317 -3.44 -3.96 -25.88
C LEU A 317 -3.44 -4.63 -27.27
N LEU A 318 -3.25 -5.96 -27.33
CA LEU A 318 -3.39 -6.72 -28.57
C LEU A 318 -4.77 -6.56 -29.21
N ASP A 319 -5.82 -6.47 -28.39
CA ASP A 319 -7.19 -6.33 -28.87
C ASP A 319 -7.48 -4.92 -29.43
N CYS A 320 -6.60 -3.94 -29.22
CA CYS A 320 -6.75 -2.59 -29.78
C CYS A 320 -6.49 -2.50 -31.29
N ASN A 321 -7.00 -1.44 -31.93
CA ASN A 321 -6.91 -1.24 -33.39
C ASN A 321 -5.63 -0.51 -33.86
N GLY A 322 -4.73 -0.10 -32.94
CA GLY A 322 -3.49 0.62 -33.28
C GLY A 322 -2.27 -0.30 -33.30
N LEU A 323 -1.47 -0.24 -34.38
CA LEU A 323 -0.27 -1.07 -34.58
C LEU A 323 0.76 -0.94 -33.43
N SER A 324 1.01 0.28 -32.96
CA SER A 324 1.97 0.51 -31.87
C SER A 324 1.51 -0.10 -30.53
N MET A 325 0.20 -0.08 -30.26
CA MET A 325 -0.35 -0.69 -29.05
C MET A 325 -0.36 -2.22 -29.14
N SER A 326 -0.72 -2.78 -30.29
CA SER A 326 -0.70 -4.24 -30.47
C SER A 326 0.74 -4.78 -30.43
N GLU A 327 1.71 -4.07 -31.00
CA GLU A 327 3.13 -4.44 -30.94
C GLU A 327 3.66 -4.43 -29.50
N LEU A 328 3.29 -3.42 -28.70
CA LEU A 328 3.64 -3.42 -27.29
C LEU A 328 2.95 -4.54 -26.51
N GLY A 329 1.68 -4.80 -26.78
CA GLY A 329 0.93 -5.92 -26.19
C GLY A 329 1.62 -7.26 -26.44
N ALA A 330 2.08 -7.50 -27.68
CA ALA A 330 2.86 -8.68 -28.04
C ALA A 330 4.20 -8.74 -27.28
N ARG A 331 4.95 -7.64 -27.25
CA ARG A 331 6.24 -7.56 -26.52
C ARG A 331 6.06 -7.87 -25.03
N LEU A 332 4.99 -7.37 -24.42
CA LEU A 332 4.69 -7.63 -23.02
C LEU A 332 4.40 -9.10 -22.76
N ILE A 333 3.55 -9.73 -23.57
CA ILE A 333 3.21 -11.15 -23.44
C ILE A 333 4.46 -12.03 -23.56
N VAL A 334 5.36 -11.72 -24.49
CA VAL A 334 6.63 -12.43 -24.64
C VAL A 334 7.50 -12.25 -23.39
N ARG A 335 7.59 -11.04 -22.85
CA ARG A 335 8.45 -10.72 -21.71
C ARG A 335 7.99 -11.36 -20.40
N VAL A 336 6.67 -11.54 -20.22
CA VAL A 336 6.10 -12.19 -19.04
C VAL A 336 5.90 -13.71 -19.22
N PHE A 337 6.32 -14.28 -20.35
CA PHE A 337 6.21 -15.71 -20.61
C PHE A 337 7.19 -16.50 -19.73
N ASN A 338 6.67 -17.14 -18.69
CA ASN A 338 7.43 -17.93 -17.74
C ASN A 338 6.64 -19.21 -17.37
N PRO A 339 7.23 -20.17 -16.63
CA PRO A 339 6.54 -21.42 -16.28
C PRO A 339 5.20 -21.23 -15.52
N VAL A 340 5.01 -20.10 -14.84
CA VAL A 340 3.79 -19.78 -14.08
C VAL A 340 2.69 -19.24 -15.00
N SER A 341 3.03 -18.43 -16.00
CA SER A 341 2.10 -17.75 -16.89
C SER A 341 1.82 -18.48 -18.20
N CYS A 342 2.68 -19.42 -18.59
CA CYS A 342 2.68 -20.03 -19.93
C CYS A 342 1.34 -20.67 -20.28
N HIS A 343 0.72 -21.41 -19.34
CA HIS A 343 -0.56 -22.07 -19.57
C HIS A 343 -1.67 -21.06 -19.88
N THR A 344 -1.77 -19.98 -19.09
CA THR A 344 -2.78 -18.94 -19.29
C THR A 344 -2.58 -18.19 -20.61
N ILE A 345 -1.33 -17.90 -20.97
CA ILE A 345 -1.00 -17.22 -22.23
C ILE A 345 -1.37 -18.10 -23.41
N LEU A 346 -0.96 -19.37 -23.41
CA LEU A 346 -1.21 -20.31 -24.50
C LEU A 346 -2.71 -20.57 -24.68
N ASP A 347 -3.45 -20.80 -23.59
CA ASP A 347 -4.90 -21.01 -23.66
C ASP A 347 -5.62 -19.78 -24.26
N GLN A 348 -5.24 -18.56 -23.86
CA GLN A 348 -5.83 -17.33 -24.41
C GLN A 348 -5.45 -17.06 -25.87
N LEU A 349 -4.25 -17.45 -26.31
CA LEU A 349 -3.86 -17.38 -27.72
C LEU A 349 -4.65 -18.38 -28.56
N VAL A 350 -4.77 -19.62 -28.09
CA VAL A 350 -5.53 -20.69 -28.77
C VAL A 350 -7.01 -20.30 -28.89
N GLN A 351 -7.62 -19.77 -27.82
CA GLN A 351 -9.02 -19.30 -27.88
C GLN A 351 -9.21 -18.20 -28.94
N ARG A 352 -8.26 -17.27 -29.07
CA ARG A 352 -8.32 -16.22 -30.11
C ARG A 352 -8.13 -16.75 -31.53
N LEU A 353 -7.28 -17.77 -31.71
CA LEU A 353 -7.08 -18.43 -33.01
C LEU A 353 -8.31 -19.23 -33.44
N LEU A 354 -9.02 -19.82 -32.48
CA LEU A 354 -10.23 -20.62 -32.72
C LEU A 354 -11.52 -19.80 -32.78
N ALA A 355 -11.48 -18.52 -32.40
CA ALA A 355 -12.65 -17.64 -32.44
C ALA A 355 -13.03 -17.29 -33.89
N PRO A 356 -14.32 -17.36 -34.27
CA PRO A 356 -14.77 -16.99 -35.60
C PRO A 356 -14.45 -15.51 -35.87
N SER A 357 -13.76 -15.27 -36.98
CA SER A 357 -13.08 -14.03 -37.33
C SER A 357 -14.01 -12.81 -37.37
N SER A 358 -13.92 -11.94 -36.38
CA SER A 358 -14.22 -10.51 -36.56
C SER A 358 -12.98 -9.81 -37.14
N ALA A 359 -12.95 -9.66 -38.46
CA ALA A 359 -12.19 -8.73 -39.34
C ALA A 359 -10.76 -8.20 -39.01
N THR A 360 -10.12 -8.52 -37.89
CA THR A 360 -8.88 -7.87 -37.42
C THR A 360 -7.73 -8.84 -37.11
N ASN A 361 -7.94 -10.15 -37.28
CA ASN A 361 -6.93 -11.17 -36.94
C ASN A 361 -5.77 -11.27 -37.95
N THR A 362 -5.97 -10.84 -39.19
CA THR A 362 -4.98 -10.98 -40.27
C THR A 362 -3.81 -9.99 -40.16
N TYR A 363 -4.00 -8.81 -39.57
CA TYR A 363 -2.91 -7.83 -39.39
C TYR A 363 -2.17 -7.95 -38.06
N LYS A 364 -2.76 -8.62 -37.05
CA LYS A 364 -2.20 -8.73 -35.70
C LYS A 364 -1.13 -9.81 -35.53
N PHE A 365 -1.10 -10.81 -36.42
CA PHE A 365 -0.13 -11.91 -36.37
C PHE A 365 1.04 -11.77 -37.35
N VAL A 366 1.02 -10.83 -38.29
CA VAL A 366 2.07 -10.68 -39.32
C VAL A 366 3.37 -10.07 -38.78
N SER A 367 3.33 -9.41 -37.62
CA SER A 367 4.55 -8.96 -36.90
C SER A 367 5.13 -10.03 -35.95
N GLY A 368 4.40 -11.11 -35.67
CA GLY A 368 4.85 -12.22 -34.83
C GLY A 368 5.89 -13.20 -35.42
N PRO A 369 5.93 -13.53 -36.73
CA PRO A 369 6.78 -14.62 -37.21
C PRO A 369 8.29 -14.31 -37.10
N LYS A 370 8.67 -13.03 -37.05
CA LYS A 370 10.08 -12.65 -36.80
C LYS A 370 10.51 -12.89 -35.34
N GLN A 371 9.62 -12.78 -34.35
CA GLN A 371 9.97 -13.09 -32.95
C GLN A 371 9.74 -14.55 -32.56
N VAL A 372 8.79 -15.26 -33.19
CA VAL A 372 8.56 -16.69 -32.96
C VAL A 372 9.70 -17.56 -33.49
N SER A 373 10.42 -17.10 -34.53
CA SER A 373 11.62 -17.80 -35.01
C SER A 373 12.79 -17.84 -34.01
N ASN A 374 12.77 -16.99 -32.97
CA ASN A 374 13.75 -16.98 -31.87
C ASN A 374 13.34 -17.82 -30.65
N TRP A 375 12.24 -18.58 -30.72
CA TRP A 375 11.79 -19.47 -29.64
C TRP A 375 12.62 -20.76 -29.52
N SER A 376 13.76 -20.82 -30.21
CA SER A 376 14.70 -21.92 -30.10
C SER A 376 15.71 -21.63 -29.00
N ILE A 377 15.59 -22.40 -27.91
CA ILE A 377 16.62 -22.73 -26.92
C ILE A 377 16.75 -21.73 -25.75
N HIS A 378 15.91 -21.91 -24.73
CA HIS A 378 16.30 -21.73 -23.34
C HIS A 378 16.41 -23.12 -22.68
N PRO A 379 17.56 -23.48 -22.06
CA PRO A 379 17.78 -24.79 -21.46
C PRO A 379 17.05 -24.87 -20.11
N GLY A 380 15.77 -25.21 -20.13
CA GLY A 380 14.96 -25.34 -18.91
C GLY A 380 13.46 -25.55 -19.10
N ALA A 381 12.94 -25.51 -20.34
CA ALA A 381 11.54 -25.82 -20.60
C ALA A 381 11.25 -27.32 -20.37
N PRO A 382 10.16 -27.70 -19.68
CA PRO A 382 9.82 -29.10 -19.46
C PRO A 382 9.45 -29.76 -20.80
N THR A 383 10.27 -30.70 -21.24
CA THR A 383 10.15 -31.50 -22.48
C THR A 383 8.96 -32.47 -22.50
N ARG A 384 7.93 -32.24 -21.68
CA ARG A 384 6.78 -33.15 -21.57
C ARG A 384 5.50 -32.38 -21.26
N VAL A 385 5.04 -31.59 -22.22
CA VAL A 385 3.60 -31.33 -22.34
C VAL A 385 3.00 -32.63 -22.91
N GLN A 386 2.28 -33.38 -22.07
CA GLN A 386 1.58 -34.60 -22.45
C GLN A 386 0.77 -34.40 -23.74
N ALA A 387 0.89 -35.38 -24.64
CA ALA A 387 0.42 -35.41 -26.01
C ALA A 387 -1.11 -35.48 -26.18
N ASP A 388 -1.89 -34.81 -25.32
CA ASP A 388 -3.36 -34.94 -25.29
C ASP A 388 -4.14 -33.72 -25.84
N ARG A 389 -3.47 -32.73 -26.44
CA ARG A 389 -4.16 -31.57 -27.03
C ARG A 389 -3.87 -31.18 -28.50
N PRO A 390 -2.94 -31.77 -29.28
CA PRO A 390 -2.81 -31.36 -30.68
C PRO A 390 -3.92 -31.94 -31.59
N VAL A 391 -4.79 -32.82 -31.08
CA VAL A 391 -5.87 -33.45 -31.88
C VAL A 391 -7.03 -32.49 -32.15
N GLY A 392 -7.26 -31.50 -31.28
CA GLY A 392 -8.35 -30.52 -31.45
C GLY A 392 -8.12 -29.49 -32.56
N ILE A 393 -6.85 -29.22 -32.92
CA ILE A 393 -6.48 -28.26 -33.97
C ILE A 393 -6.64 -28.89 -35.36
N LEU A 394 -6.24 -30.16 -35.51
CA LEU A 394 -6.40 -30.91 -36.75
C LEU A 394 -7.87 -31.24 -37.06
N GLY A 395 -8.73 -31.38 -36.03
CA GLY A 395 -10.16 -31.64 -36.21
C GLY A 395 -11.00 -30.44 -36.69
N LYS A 396 -10.46 -29.21 -36.63
CA LYS A 396 -11.16 -27.97 -37.06
C LYS A 396 -10.53 -27.30 -38.29
N ALA A 397 -9.53 -27.94 -38.89
CA ALA A 397 -8.86 -27.45 -40.10
C ALA A 397 -9.77 -27.21 -41.34
N PRO A 398 -10.96 -27.83 -41.54
CA PRO A 398 -11.72 -27.57 -42.77
C PRO A 398 -12.56 -26.28 -42.72
N ILE A 399 -12.51 -25.47 -41.65
CA ILE A 399 -13.35 -24.26 -41.50
C ILE A 399 -12.56 -22.95 -41.73
N CYS A 400 -11.23 -22.99 -41.82
CA CYS A 400 -10.44 -21.81 -42.19
C CYS A 400 -10.49 -21.60 -43.70
N ALA A 401 -11.20 -20.55 -44.13
CA ALA A 401 -11.37 -20.17 -45.53
C ALA A 401 -10.03 -20.05 -46.26
N CYS A 402 -9.75 -21.02 -47.14
CA CYS A 402 -8.74 -20.88 -48.19
C CYS A 402 -9.35 -20.01 -49.29
N HIS A 403 -9.03 -18.72 -49.31
CA HIS A 403 -9.28 -17.91 -50.50
C HIS A 403 -8.08 -18.07 -51.44
N SER A 404 -8.18 -19.04 -52.34
CA SER A 404 -7.40 -19.10 -53.58
C SER A 404 -7.98 -18.07 -54.54
N HIS A 405 -7.19 -17.07 -54.94
CA HIS A 405 -7.53 -16.26 -56.12
C HIS A 405 -6.65 -16.70 -57.31
N PRO A 406 -7.25 -16.89 -58.50
CA PRO A 406 -6.53 -17.19 -59.75
C PRO A 406 -5.76 -16.00 -60.31
#